data_AF-A0A524LTQ6-F1
#
_entry.id   AF-A0A524LTQ6-F1
#
_cell.length_a   1.000
_cell.length_b   1.000
_cell.length_c   1.000
_cell.angle_alpha   90.00
_cell.angle_beta   90.00
_cell.angle_gamma   90.00
#
_symmetry.space_group_name_H-M   'P 1'
#
loop_
_entity.id
_entity.type
_entity.pdbx_description
1 polymer ?
#
loop_
_entity_poly.entity_id
_entity_poly.type
_entity_poly.pdbx_seq_one_letter_code
_entity_poly.pdbx_strand_id
1 'polypeptide(L)' 'MKTGTFYAEVDREGNLSIPREIRDRLNLAPGDKIEIMLKKIQSKRFGINIQKNPLFKMLELSEMRD' A
#
# COMPACT_ATOMS: atom_id res chain seq x y z
N MET A 1 17.43 6.89 19.52
CA MET A 1 17.36 6.21 18.20
C MET A 1 16.28 6.87 17.37
N LYS A 2 16.55 7.23 16.11
CA LYS A 2 15.51 7.68 15.18
C LYS A 2 14.94 6.45 14.48
N THR A 3 13.62 6.32 14.44
CA THR A 3 12.92 5.23 13.76
C THR A 3 11.97 5.79 12.72
N GLY A 4 11.67 4.99 11.70
CA GLY A 4 10.72 5.36 10.66
C GLY A 4 9.86 4.17 10.26
N THR A 5 8.56 4.40 10.14
CA THR A 5 7.59 3.39 9.70
C THR A 5 7.06 3.77 8.32
N PHE A 6 6.95 2.79 7.44
CA PHE A 6 6.33 2.92 6.13
C PHE A 6 5.63 1.61 5.76
N TYR A 7 4.72 1.69 4.79
CA TYR A 7 4.08 0.53 4.19
C TYR A 7 4.71 0.29 2.82
N ALA A 8 5.04 -0.96 2.52
CA ALA A 8 5.58 -1.37 1.24
C ALA A 8 5.05 -2.76 0.87
N GLU A 9 4.91 -2.99 -0.43
CA GLU A 9 4.66 -4.31 -0.99
C GLU A 9 5.99 -5.00 -1.25
N VAL A 10 6.05 -6.30 -0.94
CA VAL A 10 7.20 -7.14 -1.28
C VAL A 10 7.11 -7.47 -2.77
N ASP A 11 8.17 -7.20 -3.52
CA ASP A 11 8.18 -7.49 -4.96
C ASP A 11 8.30 -9.00 -5.25
N ARG A 12 8.34 -9.36 -6.54
CA ARG A 12 8.42 -10.76 -6.99
C ARG A 12 9.71 -11.47 -6.58
N GLU A 13 10.77 -10.71 -6.30
CA GLU A 13 12.09 -11.22 -5.93
C GLU A 13 12.29 -11.23 -4.40
N GLY A 14 11.32 -10.69 -3.65
CA GLY A 14 11.40 -10.61 -2.19
C GLY A 14 12.02 -9.32 -1.68
N ASN A 15 12.25 -8.32 -2.53
CA ASN A 15 12.85 -7.05 -2.13
C ASN A 15 11.78 -6.08 -1.58
N LEU A 16 12.24 -5.17 -0.70
CA LEU A 16 11.48 -4.03 -0.19
C LEU A 16 12.22 -2.75 -0.55
N SER A 17 11.52 -1.79 -1.15
CA SER A 17 12.07 -0.46 -1.43
C SER A 17 11.80 0.48 -0.27
N ILE A 18 12.86 1.09 0.29
CA ILE A 18 12.73 2.12 1.33
C ILE A 18 12.39 3.46 0.66
N PRO A 19 11.24 4.09 0.98
CA PRO A 19 10.85 5.37 0.40
C PRO A 19 11.89 6.46 0.64
N ARG A 20 12.02 7.39 -0.30
CA ARG A 20 13.02 8.47 -0.25
C ARG A 20 12.91 9.28 1.05
N GLU A 21 11.69 9.57 1.48
CA GLU A 21 11.40 10.35 2.69
C GLU A 21 11.95 9.67 3.95
N ILE A 22 11.91 8.33 3.99
CA ILE A 22 12.49 7.55 5.10
C ILE A 22 14.01 7.57 5.04
N ARG A 23 14.59 7.40 3.84
CA ARG A 23 16.05 7.46 3.63
C ARG A 23 16.61 8.81 4.03
N ASP A 24 16.00 9.90 3.58
CA ASP A 24 16.45 11.27 3.86
C ASP A 24 16.32 11.59 5.37
N ARG A 25 15.20 11.21 6.00
CA ARG A 25 14.97 11.45 7.44
C ARG A 25 15.93 10.69 8.34
N LEU A 26 16.30 9.47 7.95
CA LEU A 26 17.21 8.60 8.70
C LEU A 26 18.67 8.73 8.25
N ASN A 27 18.94 9.54 7.21
CA ASN A 27 20.25 9.71 6.58
C ASN A 27 20.88 8.36 6.17
N LEU A 28 20.09 7.51 5.52
CA LEU A 28 20.53 6.18 5.07
C LEU A 28 21.36 6.28 3.80
N ALA A 29 22.52 5.65 3.80
CA ALA A 29 23.41 5.50 2.66
C ALA A 29 23.60 4.02 2.27
N PRO A 30 24.01 3.74 1.02
CA PRO A 30 24.41 2.39 0.63
C PRO A 30 25.53 1.85 1.54
N GLY A 31 25.34 0.65 2.09
CA GLY A 31 26.30 0.01 3.00
C GLY A 31 25.92 0.11 4.49
N ASP A 32 24.96 0.96 4.84
CA ASP A 32 24.47 1.06 6.21
C ASP A 32 23.73 -0.22 6.64
N LYS A 33 24.00 -0.66 7.87
CA LYS A 33 23.25 -1.75 8.50
C LYS A 33 22.06 -1.17 9.25
N ILE A 34 20.88 -1.74 9.03
CA ILE A 34 19.64 -1.35 9.72
C ILE A 34 18.98 -2.56 10.36
N GLU A 35 18.29 -2.34 11.46
CA GLU A 35 17.38 -3.30 12.07
C GLU A 35 15.97 -3.11 11.48
N ILE A 36 15.30 -4.21 11.13
CA ILE A 36 13.99 -4.18 10.48
C ILE A 36 12.97 -4.94 11.33
N MET A 37 11.84 -4.30 11.61
CA MET A 37 10.67 -4.94 12.22
C MET A 37 9.54 -5.02 11.18
N LEU A 38 9.16 -6.23 10.77
CA LEU A 38 8.12 -6.47 9.77
C LEU A 38 6.79 -6.84 10.42
N LYS A 39 5.70 -6.22 9.97
CA LYS A 39 4.33 -6.61 10.32
C LYS A 39 3.54 -6.89 9.06
N LYS A 40 3.25 -8.16 8.78
CA LYS A 40 2.42 -8.57 7.64
C LYS A 40 1.00 -8.01 7.81
N ILE A 41 0.59 -7.14 6.90
CA ILE A 41 -0.80 -6.69 6.82
C ILE A 41 -1.54 -7.74 6.01
N GLN A 42 -2.28 -8.59 6.71
CA GLN A 42 -3.30 -9.37 6.04
C GLN A 42 -4.43 -8.39 5.72
N SER A 43 -4.63 -8.10 4.44
CA SER A 43 -5.97 -7.76 3.99
C SER A 43 -6.80 -8.98 4.35
N LYS A 44 -7.47 -8.95 5.51
CA LYS A 44 -8.63 -9.80 5.69
C LYS A 44 -9.42 -9.54 4.41
N ARG A 45 -9.65 -10.57 3.62
CA ARG A 45 -10.87 -10.60 2.82
C ARG A 45 -12.01 -10.49 3.83
N PHE A 46 -12.24 -9.30 4.38
CA PHE A 46 -13.59 -8.82 4.45
C PHE A 46 -14.09 -9.10 3.05
N GLY A 47 -15.13 -9.93 2.94
CA GLY A 47 -15.90 -10.02 1.72
C GLY A 47 -16.48 -8.64 1.44
N ILE A 48 -15.63 -7.70 1.03
CA ILE A 48 -16.00 -6.53 0.29
C ILE A 48 -16.37 -7.13 -1.07
N ASN A 49 -17.53 -7.79 -1.10
CA ASN A 49 -18.56 -7.32 -2.00
C ASN A 49 -18.54 -5.81 -1.83
N ILE A 50 -17.74 -5.16 -2.67
CA ILE A 50 -18.06 -3.82 -3.14
C ILE A 50 -19.40 -4.10 -3.82
N GLN A 51 -20.47 -4.19 -3.02
CA GLN A 51 -21.81 -4.19 -3.55
C GLN A 51 -21.80 -2.91 -4.33
N LYS A 52 -21.80 -3.08 -5.65
CA LYS A 52 -21.94 -2.04 -6.65
C LYS A 52 -22.74 -0.94 -5.99
N ASN A 53 -22.08 0.17 -5.68
CA ASN A 53 -22.76 1.32 -5.11
C ASN A 53 -24.03 1.51 -5.97
N PRO A 54 -25.25 1.47 -5.41
CA PRO A 54 -26.46 1.48 -6.21
C PRO A 54 -26.53 2.69 -7.16
N LEU A 55 -25.78 3.75 -6.86
CA LEU A 55 -25.56 4.89 -7.76
C LEU A 55 -24.87 4.52 -9.08
N PHE A 56 -23.99 3.52 -9.09
CA PHE A 56 -23.28 3.06 -10.29
C PHE A 56 -24.23 2.38 -11.29
N LYS A 57 -25.20 1.58 -10.79
CA LYS A 57 -26.27 1.00 -11.64
C LYS A 57 -27.20 2.08 -12.19
N MET A 58 -27.49 3.12 -11.40
CA MET A 58 -28.31 4.24 -11.86
C MET A 58 -27.61 5.06 -12.95
N LEU A 59 -26.30 5.26 -12.84
CA LEU A 59 -25.50 5.95 -13.86
C LEU A 59 -25.52 5.18 -15.19
N GLU A 60 -25.25 3.87 -15.15
CA GLU A 60 -25.33 2.99 -16.33
C GLU A 60 -26.74 3.02 -16.97
N LEU A 61 -27.80 3.00 -16.15
CA LEU A 61 -29.19 3.08 -16.66
C LEU A 61 -29.55 4.45 -17.24
N SER A 62 -28.92 5.54 -16.78
CA SER A 62 -29.11 6.87 -17.36
C SER A 62 -28.34 7.06 -18.67
N GLU A 63 -27.17 6.43 -18.81
CA GLU A 63 -26.32 6.51 -20.01
C GLU A 63 -26.82 5.60 -21.15
N MET A 64 -27.68 4.63 -20.85
CA MET A 64 -28.37 3.80 -21.87
C MET A 64 -29.64 4.45 -22.44
N ARG A 65 -29.95 5.70 -22.04
CA ARG A 65 -31.10 6.48 -22.55
C ARG A 65 -30.61 7.62 -23.44
N ASP A 66 -29.89 7.29 -24.49
CA ASP A 66 -29.73 8.10 -25.70
C ASP A 66 -30.16 7.29 -26.92
#